data_AF-A0A6N2UZN7-F1
#
_entry.id   AF-A0A6N2UZN7-F1
#
_cell.length_a   1.000
_cell.length_b   1.000
_cell.length_c   1.000
_cell.angle_alpha   90.00
_cell.angle_beta   90.00
_cell.angle_gamma   90.00
#
_symmetry.space_group_name_H-M   'P 1'
#
loop_
_entity.id
_entity.type
_entity.pdbx_description
1 polymer ?
#
loop_
_entity_poly.entity_id
_entity_poly.type
_entity_poly.pdbx_seq_one_letter_code
_entity_poly.pdbx_strand_id
1 'polypeptide(L)'
;MKEQLYTIPLNDAVNAQDECPFCFIHRSIEQDLLDFVLGSGSSYMEADIREQTDKAGFCRYHFQKMFDYGNTLGNAWILKTHYQRMIREMQQEFASFRPGKSSLLGKFKKAEGNENTIGMWVRAKEDSCYICSQYKDTYARYLDTFFYLWKNDENFRNKVINGKGFCLPHFGDLCEAADRKLSDKEKQDFYDQLLPVMESNMQRISEDVSWLVEKFDYRNKDADWKSSRDAIQRGMQKLKGGYPADPAYKMSK
;
A
#
# COMPACT_ATOMS: atom_id res chain seq x y z
N MET A 1 10.42 -8.23 22.85
CA MET A 1 10.38 -6.75 22.92
C MET A 1 10.05 -6.08 21.57
N LYS A 2 10.63 -6.50 20.42
CA LYS A 2 10.27 -5.90 19.11
C LYS A 2 8.85 -6.23 18.63
N GLU A 3 8.32 -7.41 18.96
CA GLU A 3 6.95 -7.82 18.57
C GLU A 3 5.86 -7.03 19.31
N GLN A 4 6.14 -6.48 20.50
CA GLN A 4 5.14 -5.74 21.30
C GLN A 4 4.85 -4.33 20.77
N LEU A 5 5.74 -3.74 19.98
CA LEU A 5 5.54 -2.36 19.48
C LEU A 5 4.36 -2.29 18.48
N TYR A 6 4.19 -3.35 17.69
CA TYR A 6 3.22 -3.39 16.60
C TYR A 6 1.87 -4.01 17.00
N THR A 7 1.73 -4.47 18.25
CA THR A 7 0.47 -5.07 18.72
C THR A 7 -0.62 -4.04 18.91
N ILE A 8 -0.28 -2.83 19.37
CA ILE A 8 -1.25 -1.75 19.59
C ILE A 8 -1.86 -1.31 18.25
N PRO A 9 -1.09 -0.92 17.22
CA PRO A 9 -1.70 -0.48 15.97
C PRO A 9 -2.48 -1.59 15.25
N LEU A 10 -2.09 -2.86 15.40
CA LEU A 10 -2.87 -3.99 14.87
C LEU A 10 -4.21 -4.16 15.59
N ASN A 11 -4.22 -4.04 16.92
CA ASN A 11 -5.46 -4.10 17.69
C ASN A 11 -6.36 -2.93 17.33
N ASP A 12 -5.82 -1.72 17.22
CA ASP A 12 -6.57 -0.53 16.81
C ASP A 12 -7.18 -0.71 15.42
N ALA A 13 -6.41 -1.25 14.46
CA ALA A 13 -6.88 -1.50 13.11
C ALA A 13 -8.02 -2.54 13.05
N VAL A 14 -7.95 -3.59 13.87
CA VAL A 14 -9.04 -4.57 13.98
C VAL A 14 -10.26 -3.98 14.68
N ASN A 15 -10.05 -3.16 15.72
CA ASN A 15 -11.11 -2.48 16.46
C ASN A 15 -11.81 -1.37 15.65
N ALA A 16 -11.15 -0.83 14.62
CA ALA A 16 -11.73 0.17 13.72
C ALA A 16 -12.91 -0.35 12.89
N GLN A 17 -13.10 -1.68 12.83
CA GLN A 17 -14.18 -2.34 12.07
C GLN A 17 -14.25 -1.92 10.59
N ASP A 18 -13.08 -1.63 10.02
CA ASP A 18 -12.88 -1.30 8.61
C ASP A 18 -13.03 -2.55 7.72
N GLU A 19 -13.12 -2.37 6.41
CA GLU A 19 -13.13 -3.47 5.44
C GLU A 19 -11.79 -4.23 5.40
N CYS A 20 -10.70 -3.63 5.83
CA CYS A 20 -9.41 -4.31 5.93
C CYS A 20 -8.50 -3.65 6.98
N PRO A 21 -8.10 -4.39 8.05
CA PRO A 21 -7.17 -3.87 9.05
C PRO A 21 -5.82 -3.43 8.47
N PHE A 22 -5.29 -4.14 7.47
CA PHE A 22 -4.02 -3.75 6.84
C PHE A 22 -4.14 -2.52 5.94
N CYS A 23 -5.31 -2.25 5.34
CA CYS A 23 -5.52 -0.96 4.68
C CYS A 23 -5.47 0.19 5.69
N PHE A 24 -6.07 0.00 6.87
CA PHE A 24 -6.07 0.99 7.94
C PHE A 24 -4.64 1.30 8.40
N ILE A 25 -3.85 0.26 8.65
CA ILE A 25 -2.43 0.39 9.01
C ILE A 25 -1.65 1.09 7.90
N HIS A 26 -1.84 0.69 6.64
CA HIS A 26 -1.17 1.31 5.51
C HIS A 26 -1.46 2.81 5.43
N ARG A 27 -2.74 3.20 5.54
CA ARG A 27 -3.11 4.62 5.56
C ARG A 27 -2.44 5.37 6.70
N SER A 28 -2.45 4.82 7.91
CA SER A 28 -1.82 5.46 9.08
C SER A 28 -0.32 5.69 8.86
N ILE A 29 0.40 4.65 8.42
CA ILE A 29 1.85 4.73 8.18
C ILE A 29 2.16 5.72 7.06
N GLU A 30 1.39 5.70 5.97
CA GLU A 30 1.56 6.65 4.87
C GLU A 30 1.40 8.10 5.35
N GLN A 31 0.37 8.37 6.15
CA GLN A 31 0.12 9.69 6.71
C GLN A 31 1.24 10.13 7.65
N ASP A 32 1.69 9.24 8.55
CA ASP A 32 2.82 9.50 9.45
C ASP A 32 4.12 9.80 8.66
N LEU A 33 4.36 9.08 7.55
CA LEU A 33 5.51 9.31 6.67
C LEU A 33 5.39 10.63 5.89
N LEU A 34 4.18 11.02 5.48
CA LEU A 34 3.95 12.33 4.86
C LEU A 34 4.22 13.46 5.86
N ASP A 35 3.73 13.35 7.10
CA ASP A 35 4.01 14.29 8.18
C ASP A 35 5.51 14.34 8.53
N PHE A 36 6.17 13.18 8.55
CA PHE A 36 7.61 13.10 8.78
C PHE A 36 8.42 13.85 7.71
N VAL A 37 8.04 13.70 6.43
CA VAL A 37 8.76 14.30 5.30
C VAL A 37 8.39 15.77 5.08
N LEU A 38 7.12 16.15 5.27
CA LEU A 38 6.58 17.46 4.89
C LEU A 38 5.91 18.25 6.01
N GLY A 39 5.80 17.72 7.23
CA GLY A 39 5.14 18.40 8.35
C GLY A 39 5.87 19.66 8.83
N SER A 40 5.26 20.36 9.79
CA SER A 40 5.80 21.62 10.36
C SER A 40 7.16 21.46 11.05
N GLY A 41 7.48 20.25 11.52
CA GLY A 41 8.78 19.84 12.04
C GLY A 41 9.53 18.89 11.11
N SER A 42 9.32 18.99 9.79
CA SER A 42 9.78 18.02 8.78
C SER A 42 11.22 17.59 9.00
N SER A 43 11.43 16.28 9.20
CA SER A 43 12.75 15.69 9.35
C SER A 43 13.54 15.72 8.04
N TYR A 44 12.93 16.09 6.91
CA TYR A 44 13.64 16.40 5.66
C TYR A 44 14.75 17.47 5.83
N MET A 45 14.62 18.36 6.82
CA MET A 45 15.67 19.33 7.10
C MET A 45 16.94 18.69 7.70
N GLU A 46 16.84 17.47 8.24
CA GLU A 46 17.98 16.69 8.69
C GLU A 46 18.78 16.15 7.50
N ALA A 47 20.11 16.23 7.59
CA ALA A 47 20.99 15.95 6.45
C ALA A 47 20.93 14.48 5.99
N ASP A 48 20.79 13.54 6.92
CA ASP A 48 20.69 12.11 6.67
C ASP A 48 19.37 11.73 6.00
N ILE A 49 18.25 12.31 6.45
CA ILE A 49 16.94 12.10 5.83
C ILE A 49 16.91 12.71 4.43
N ARG A 50 17.47 13.91 4.26
CA ARG A 50 17.60 14.56 2.95
C ARG A 50 18.39 13.71 1.96
N GLU A 51 19.52 13.15 2.39
CA GLU A 51 20.32 12.28 1.52
C GLU A 51 19.52 11.04 1.09
N GLN A 52 18.75 10.44 2.00
CA GLN A 52 17.91 9.28 1.72
C GLN A 52 16.80 9.62 0.73
N THR A 53 16.06 10.71 0.95
CA THR A 53 14.96 11.13 0.06
C THR A 53 15.48 11.60 -1.29
N ASP A 54 16.64 12.26 -1.35
CA ASP A 54 17.29 12.63 -2.61
C ASP A 54 17.65 11.41 -3.44
N LYS A 55 18.21 10.36 -2.79
CA LYS A 55 18.60 9.10 -3.43
C LYS A 55 17.40 8.32 -3.95
N ALA A 56 16.38 8.20 -3.11
CA ALA A 56 15.20 7.39 -3.32
C ALA A 56 14.19 8.07 -4.26
N GLY A 57 13.95 9.37 -4.08
CA GLY A 57 12.85 10.07 -4.73
C GLY A 57 11.48 9.56 -4.25
N PHE A 58 10.45 9.89 -5.03
CA PHE A 58 9.07 9.52 -4.74
C PHE A 58 8.40 8.98 -6.02
N CYS A 59 7.50 8.00 -5.87
CA CYS A 59 6.75 7.50 -7.01
C CYS A 59 5.65 8.49 -7.40
N ARG A 60 5.07 8.30 -8.59
CA ARG A 60 3.96 9.14 -9.09
C ARG A 60 2.84 9.31 -8.06
N TYR A 61 2.46 8.24 -7.37
CA TYR A 61 1.41 8.26 -6.36
C TYR A 61 1.77 9.14 -5.17
N HIS A 62 2.98 8.99 -4.63
CA HIS A 62 3.43 9.77 -3.49
C HIS A 62 3.73 11.23 -3.85
N PHE A 63 4.20 11.53 -5.06
CA PHE A 63 4.30 12.93 -5.50
C PHE A 63 2.95 13.63 -5.55
N GLN A 64 1.90 12.96 -6.01
CA GLN A 64 0.54 13.51 -5.98
C GLN A 64 0.09 13.78 -4.54
N LYS A 65 0.27 12.80 -3.63
CA LYS A 65 -0.07 12.94 -2.21
C LYS A 65 0.69 14.08 -1.53
N MET A 66 1.98 14.21 -1.82
CA MET A 66 2.84 15.29 -1.31
C MET A 66 2.38 16.67 -1.79
N PHE A 67 1.92 16.77 -3.04
CA PHE A 67 1.35 18.01 -3.56
C PHE A 67 0.03 18.34 -2.87
N ASP A 68 -0.87 17.36 -2.74
CA ASP A 68 -2.17 17.54 -2.10
C ASP A 68 -2.06 17.85 -0.60
N TYR A 69 -1.00 17.32 0.05
CA TYR A 69 -0.66 17.58 1.44
C TYR A 69 -0.38 19.06 1.74
N GLY A 70 0.24 19.76 0.79
CA GLY A 70 0.62 21.17 0.92
C GLY A 70 2.11 21.35 1.24
N ASN A 71 2.45 22.34 2.07
CA ASN A 71 3.84 22.77 2.33
C ASN A 71 4.66 23.01 1.03
N THR A 72 4.31 24.10 0.33
CA THR A 72 4.96 24.48 -0.94
C THR A 72 6.47 24.61 -0.82
N LEU A 73 6.98 25.15 0.29
CA LEU A 73 8.42 25.34 0.48
C LEU A 73 9.14 24.00 0.69
N GLY A 74 8.59 23.10 1.50
CA GLY A 74 9.14 21.76 1.72
C GLY A 74 9.20 20.95 0.43
N ASN A 75 8.10 20.94 -0.33
CA ASN A 75 8.05 20.31 -1.65
C ASN A 75 9.08 20.90 -2.62
N ALA A 76 9.21 22.23 -2.68
CA ALA A 76 10.18 22.90 -3.55
C ALA A 76 11.63 22.53 -3.18
N TRP A 77 11.94 22.40 -1.89
CA TRP A 77 13.27 21.99 -1.45
C TRP A 77 13.59 20.54 -1.79
N ILE A 78 12.66 19.61 -1.56
CA ILE A 78 12.80 18.19 -1.94
C ILE A 78 13.05 18.07 -3.44
N LEU A 79 12.24 18.77 -4.25
CA LEU A 79 12.41 18.74 -5.70
C LEU A 79 13.75 19.31 -6.12
N LYS A 80 14.18 20.43 -5.55
CA LYS A 80 15.45 21.09 -5.90
C LYS A 80 16.64 20.13 -5.74
N THR A 81 16.77 19.47 -4.60
CA THR A 81 17.90 18.58 -4.30
C THR A 81 17.79 17.26 -5.08
N HIS A 82 16.59 16.72 -5.22
CA HIS A 82 16.36 15.54 -6.05
C HIS A 82 16.69 15.79 -7.53
N TYR A 83 16.30 16.94 -8.11
CA TYR A 83 16.69 17.32 -9.48
C TYR A 83 18.21 17.41 -9.64
N GLN A 84 18.93 18.01 -8.68
CA GLN A 84 20.40 18.07 -8.71
C GLN A 84 21.03 16.68 -8.71
N ARG A 85 20.45 15.71 -8.01
CA ARG A 85 20.90 14.32 -8.05
C ARG A 85 20.55 13.65 -9.38
N MET A 86 19.30 13.76 -9.84
CA MET A 86 18.85 13.14 -11.09
C MET A 86 19.63 13.63 -12.29
N ILE A 87 19.95 14.91 -12.37
CA ILE A 87 20.79 15.44 -13.46
C ILE A 87 22.17 14.80 -13.45
N ARG A 88 22.80 14.65 -12.28
CA ARG A 88 24.13 14.02 -12.16
C ARG A 88 24.12 12.55 -12.58
N GLU A 89 23.15 11.78 -12.10
CA GLU A 89 23.02 10.37 -12.45
C GLU A 89 22.65 10.18 -13.94
N MET A 90 21.74 11.01 -14.45
CA MET A 90 21.34 11.02 -15.87
C MET A 90 22.54 11.28 -16.78
N GLN A 91 23.40 12.24 -16.43
CA GLN A 91 24.63 12.53 -17.20
C GLN A 91 25.58 11.31 -17.23
N GLN A 92 25.66 10.54 -16.14
CA GLN A 92 26.48 9.32 -16.09
C GLN A 92 25.89 8.22 -16.98
N GLU A 93 24.58 7.97 -16.90
CA GLU A 93 23.88 7.00 -17.75
C GLU A 93 23.98 7.36 -19.23
N PHE A 94 23.86 8.64 -19.57
CA PHE A 94 23.95 9.09 -20.96
C PHE A 94 25.37 8.98 -21.51
N ALA A 95 26.39 9.21 -20.68
CA ALA A 95 27.77 9.06 -21.08
C ALA A 95 28.14 7.59 -21.37
N SER A 96 27.58 6.65 -20.60
CA SER A 96 27.83 5.21 -20.73
C SER A 96 26.94 4.53 -21.80
N PHE A 97 25.77 5.09 -22.10
CA PHE A 97 24.83 4.47 -23.02
C PHE A 97 25.34 4.41 -24.47
N ARG A 98 25.15 3.27 -25.13
CA ARG A 98 25.36 3.09 -26.56
C ARG A 98 24.13 2.39 -27.16
N PRO A 99 23.51 2.95 -28.22
CA PRO A 99 22.42 2.25 -28.91
C PRO A 99 22.87 0.88 -29.42
N GLY A 100 22.07 -0.16 -29.13
CA GLY A 100 22.33 -1.50 -29.64
C GLY A 100 22.33 -1.52 -31.17
N LYS A 101 23.26 -2.27 -31.78
CA LYS A 101 23.25 -2.50 -33.23
C LYS A 101 22.19 -3.53 -33.59
N SER A 102 21.30 -3.19 -34.52
CA SER A 102 20.31 -4.12 -35.06
C SER A 102 20.99 -5.26 -35.83
N SER A 103 21.20 -6.40 -35.19
CA SER A 103 21.69 -7.62 -35.86
C SER A 103 20.52 -8.43 -36.40
N LEU A 104 20.53 -8.76 -37.69
CA LEU A 104 19.55 -9.65 -38.34
C LEU A 104 19.51 -11.05 -37.70
N LEU A 105 20.59 -11.49 -37.05
CA LEU A 105 20.66 -12.75 -36.27
C LEU A 105 19.97 -12.66 -34.90
N GLY A 106 19.64 -11.45 -34.41
CA GLY A 106 18.96 -11.23 -33.13
C GLY A 106 17.46 -11.55 -33.13
N LYS A 107 16.85 -11.78 -34.31
CA LYS A 107 15.42 -12.11 -34.42
C LYS A 107 15.08 -13.55 -33.99
N PHE A 108 16.07 -14.44 -33.90
CA PHE A 108 15.87 -15.86 -33.57
C PHE A 108 16.22 -16.24 -32.13
N LYS A 109 16.87 -15.35 -31.38
CA LYS A 109 17.00 -15.50 -29.93
C LYS A 109 16.01 -14.53 -29.28
N LYS A 110 14.93 -15.06 -28.68
CA LYS A 110 14.26 -14.39 -27.56
C LYS A 110 15.32 -14.19 -26.50
N ALA A 111 15.99 -13.04 -26.55
CA ALA A 111 17.09 -12.72 -25.67
C ALA A 111 16.53 -12.00 -24.45
N GLU A 112 16.53 -12.68 -23.32
CA GLU A 112 16.49 -12.09 -21.97
C GLU A 112 17.74 -11.23 -21.67
N GLY A 113 18.22 -10.42 -22.63
CA GLY A 113 19.58 -9.89 -22.54
C GLY A 113 19.91 -8.72 -23.45
N ASN A 114 18.94 -7.85 -23.76
CA ASN A 114 19.24 -6.57 -24.40
C ASN A 114 18.34 -5.47 -23.84
N GLU A 115 18.33 -5.34 -22.51
CA GLU A 115 17.60 -4.27 -21.86
C GLU A 115 18.34 -2.94 -22.04
N ASN A 116 17.61 -1.92 -22.47
CA ASN A 116 18.11 -0.56 -22.56
C ASN A 116 18.47 -0.06 -21.15
N THR A 117 19.75 0.26 -20.90
CA THR A 117 20.24 0.65 -19.57
C THR A 117 19.59 1.93 -19.05
N ILE A 118 19.28 2.90 -19.94
CA ILE A 118 18.49 4.09 -19.57
C ILE A 118 17.09 3.66 -19.12
N GLY A 119 16.45 2.75 -19.86
CA GLY A 119 15.15 2.19 -19.48
C GLY A 119 15.19 1.45 -18.14
N MET A 120 16.25 0.70 -17.85
CA MET A 120 16.47 0.05 -16.56
C MET A 120 16.65 1.07 -15.44
N TRP A 121 17.46 2.12 -15.67
CA TRP A 121 17.67 3.21 -14.73
C TRP A 121 16.36 3.92 -14.39
N VAL A 122 15.56 4.27 -15.40
CA VAL A 122 14.22 4.88 -15.18
C VAL A 122 13.32 3.98 -14.35
N ARG A 123 13.23 2.68 -14.66
CA ARG A 123 12.45 1.72 -13.85
C ARG A 123 12.95 1.66 -12.40
N ALA A 124 14.26 1.60 -12.21
CA ALA A 124 14.85 1.62 -10.88
C ALA A 124 14.50 2.90 -10.10
N LYS A 125 14.30 4.04 -10.77
CA LYS A 125 13.80 5.29 -10.16
C LYS A 125 12.31 5.27 -9.84
N GLU A 126 11.51 4.62 -10.67
CA GLU A 126 10.08 4.43 -10.38
C GLU A 126 9.88 3.54 -9.13
N ASP A 127 10.76 2.55 -8.94
CA ASP A 127 10.71 1.59 -7.82
C ASP A 127 11.43 2.06 -6.54
N SER A 128 12.12 3.21 -6.56
CA SER A 128 12.97 3.65 -5.45
C SER A 128 12.28 4.55 -4.42
N CYS A 129 10.95 4.73 -4.48
CA CYS A 129 10.22 5.68 -3.64
C CYS A 129 10.50 5.51 -2.13
N TYR A 130 10.88 6.61 -1.48
CA TYR A 130 11.19 6.64 -0.05
C TYR A 130 10.01 6.20 0.83
N ILE A 131 8.80 6.73 0.60
CA ILE A 131 7.63 6.36 1.42
C ILE A 131 7.28 4.89 1.22
N CYS A 132 7.33 4.38 -0.02
CA CYS A 132 7.09 2.97 -0.31
C CYS A 132 8.08 2.05 0.40
N SER A 133 9.37 2.39 0.43
CA SER A 133 10.40 1.56 1.05
C SER A 133 10.24 1.52 2.57
N GLN A 134 10.02 2.69 3.21
CA GLN A 134 9.77 2.77 4.65
C GLN A 134 8.50 2.00 5.05
N TYR A 135 7.44 2.10 4.26
CA TYR A 135 6.24 1.30 4.47
C TYR A 135 6.53 -0.21 4.38
N LYS A 136 7.21 -0.66 3.31
CA LYS A 136 7.51 -2.08 3.10
C LYS A 136 8.28 -2.71 4.26
N ASP A 137 9.29 -2.00 4.78
CA ASP A 137 10.10 -2.45 5.91
C ASP A 137 9.28 -2.57 7.19
N THR A 138 8.29 -1.70 7.37
CA THR A 138 7.40 -1.72 8.53
C THR A 138 6.29 -2.77 8.38
N TYR A 139 5.74 -2.92 7.17
CA TYR A 139 4.67 -3.86 6.83
C TYR A 139 5.04 -5.31 7.11
N ALA A 140 6.28 -5.72 6.81
CA ALA A 140 6.76 -7.07 7.11
C ALA A 140 6.68 -7.39 8.61
N ARG A 141 6.96 -6.40 9.48
CA ARG A 141 6.88 -6.56 10.94
C ARG A 141 5.44 -6.64 11.43
N TYR A 142 4.51 -5.96 10.76
CA TYR A 142 3.08 -6.10 11.02
C TYR A 142 2.56 -7.48 10.65
N LEU A 143 3.00 -8.09 9.55
CA LEU A 143 2.67 -9.48 9.23
C LEU A 143 3.19 -10.44 10.30
N ASP A 144 4.44 -10.26 10.73
CA ASP A 144 5.02 -11.08 11.81
C ASP A 144 4.21 -10.97 13.11
N THR A 145 3.85 -9.75 13.47
CA THR A 145 3.07 -9.47 14.69
C THR A 145 1.65 -9.98 14.58
N PHE A 146 1.05 -9.93 13.39
CA PHE A 146 -0.27 -10.51 13.14
C PHE A 146 -0.28 -12.00 13.44
N PHE A 147 0.69 -12.78 12.94
CA PHE A 147 0.74 -14.22 13.22
C PHE A 147 1.15 -14.53 14.66
N TYR A 148 1.95 -13.67 15.29
CA TYR A 148 2.20 -13.77 16.73
C TYR A 148 0.88 -13.62 17.53
N LEU A 149 0.09 -12.58 17.25
CA LEU A 149 -1.20 -12.36 17.92
C LEU A 149 -2.21 -13.44 17.55
N TRP A 150 -2.28 -13.85 16.28
CA TRP A 150 -3.14 -14.94 15.85
C TRP A 150 -2.91 -16.18 16.68
N LYS A 151 -1.64 -16.58 16.90
CA LYS A 151 -1.29 -17.79 17.66
C LYS A 151 -1.55 -17.65 19.16
N ASN A 152 -1.23 -16.50 19.73
CA ASN A 152 -1.11 -16.34 21.19
C ASN A 152 -2.26 -15.56 21.85
N ASP A 153 -3.13 -14.92 21.07
CA ASP A 153 -4.23 -14.07 21.56
C ASP A 153 -5.57 -14.48 20.92
N GLU A 154 -6.36 -15.24 21.68
CA GLU A 154 -7.68 -15.70 21.26
C GLU A 154 -8.66 -14.54 21.04
N ASN A 155 -8.56 -13.47 21.82
CA ASN A 155 -9.43 -12.30 21.66
C ASN A 155 -9.13 -11.60 20.33
N PHE A 156 -7.86 -11.39 20.02
CA PHE A 156 -7.44 -10.86 18.72
C PHE A 156 -7.97 -11.72 17.57
N ARG A 157 -7.78 -13.03 17.65
CA ARG A 157 -8.27 -13.99 16.64
C ARG A 157 -9.78 -13.87 16.45
N ASN A 158 -10.54 -13.89 17.55
CA ASN A 158 -12.00 -13.77 17.52
C ASN A 158 -12.46 -12.46 16.88
N LYS A 159 -11.78 -11.34 17.15
CA LYS A 159 -12.12 -10.06 16.50
C LYS A 159 -11.87 -10.09 14.98
N VAL A 160 -10.80 -10.73 14.52
CA VAL A 160 -10.51 -10.89 13.10
C VAL A 160 -11.59 -11.74 12.42
N ILE A 161 -11.96 -12.87 13.02
CA ILE A 161 -12.95 -13.81 12.45
C ILE A 161 -14.36 -13.20 12.42
N ASN A 162 -14.71 -12.40 13.44
CA ASN A 162 -15.98 -11.67 13.48
C ASN A 162 -15.92 -10.33 12.72
N GLY A 163 -14.82 -10.04 12.05
CA GLY A 163 -14.60 -8.82 11.30
C GLY A 163 -15.14 -8.89 9.87
N LYS A 164 -14.75 -7.91 9.06
CA LYS A 164 -15.13 -7.81 7.64
C LYS A 164 -14.12 -8.48 6.70
N GLY A 165 -13.15 -9.21 7.25
CA GLY A 165 -12.05 -9.81 6.51
C GLY A 165 -11.01 -8.78 6.04
N PHE A 166 -10.43 -9.04 4.87
CA PHE A 166 -9.34 -8.26 4.29
C PHE A 166 -9.65 -7.88 2.84
N CYS A 167 -8.91 -6.92 2.27
CA CYS A 167 -8.92 -6.72 0.82
C CYS A 167 -8.14 -7.85 0.13
N LEU A 168 -8.41 -8.11 -1.15
CA LEU A 168 -7.76 -9.21 -1.88
C LEU A 168 -6.22 -9.13 -1.88
N PRO A 169 -5.57 -7.96 -2.05
CA PRO A 169 -4.12 -7.86 -1.95
C PRO A 169 -3.58 -8.33 -0.59
N HIS A 170 -4.08 -7.75 0.52
CA HIS A 170 -3.60 -8.11 1.85
C HIS A 170 -4.02 -9.51 2.29
N PHE A 171 -5.13 -10.04 1.77
CA PHE A 171 -5.49 -11.44 1.94
C PHE A 171 -4.45 -12.36 1.28
N GLY A 172 -4.02 -12.04 0.05
CA GLY A 172 -2.93 -12.76 -0.62
C GLY A 172 -1.64 -12.74 0.19
N ASP A 173 -1.23 -11.56 0.67
CA ASP A 173 -0.04 -11.41 1.52
C ASP A 173 -0.12 -12.26 2.80
N LEU A 174 -1.31 -12.33 3.41
CA LEU A 174 -1.57 -13.17 4.58
C LEU A 174 -1.46 -14.66 4.27
N CYS A 175 -2.01 -15.14 3.14
CA CYS A 175 -1.88 -16.53 2.73
C CYS A 175 -0.40 -16.92 2.52
N GLU A 176 0.34 -16.11 1.76
CA GLU A 176 1.77 -16.35 1.53
C GLU A 176 2.59 -16.30 2.83
N ALA A 177 2.22 -15.43 3.76
CA ALA A 177 2.86 -15.37 5.06
C ALA A 177 2.47 -16.56 5.96
N ALA A 178 1.22 -17.01 5.94
CA ALA A 178 0.75 -18.18 6.68
C ALA A 178 1.56 -19.43 6.31
N ASP A 179 1.79 -19.65 5.01
CA ASP A 179 2.56 -20.80 4.52
C ASP A 179 4.00 -20.85 5.05
N ARG A 180 4.58 -19.67 5.34
CA ARG A 180 5.93 -19.52 5.90
C ARG A 180 5.98 -19.48 7.43
N LYS A 181 4.90 -19.06 8.10
CA LYS A 181 4.88 -18.68 9.52
C LYS A 181 4.14 -19.66 10.43
N LEU A 182 3.32 -20.54 9.86
CA LEU A 182 2.49 -21.51 10.56
C LEU A 182 2.96 -22.94 10.24
N SER A 183 2.80 -23.85 11.21
CA SER A 183 2.89 -25.30 10.97
C SER A 183 1.67 -25.81 10.19
N ASP A 184 1.73 -27.02 9.63
CA ASP A 184 0.63 -27.53 8.79
C ASP A 184 -0.73 -27.60 9.51
N LYS A 185 -0.71 -27.94 10.81
CA LYS A 185 -1.93 -27.91 11.64
C LYS A 185 -2.45 -26.49 11.85
N GLU A 186 -1.57 -25.54 12.12
CA GLU A 186 -1.95 -24.13 12.31
C GLU A 186 -2.42 -23.49 10.99
N LYS A 187 -1.85 -23.87 9.84
CA LYS A 187 -2.31 -23.44 8.51
C LYS A 187 -3.74 -23.92 8.27
N GLN A 188 -4.01 -25.19 8.52
CA GLN A 188 -5.36 -25.74 8.36
C GLN A 188 -6.36 -24.97 9.22
N ASP A 189 -6.06 -24.78 10.51
CA ASP A 189 -6.89 -23.98 11.43
C ASP A 189 -7.11 -22.53 10.95
N PHE A 190 -6.05 -21.89 10.45
CA PHE A 190 -6.10 -20.53 9.91
C PHE A 190 -7.01 -20.43 8.69
N TYR A 191 -6.84 -21.33 7.71
CA TYR A 191 -7.62 -21.30 6.47
C TYR A 191 -9.09 -21.68 6.71
N ASP A 192 -9.36 -22.67 7.55
CA ASP A 192 -10.72 -23.10 7.90
C ASP A 192 -11.53 -21.96 8.55
N GLN A 193 -10.86 -21.09 9.32
CA GLN A 193 -11.49 -19.92 9.94
C GLN A 193 -11.55 -18.71 9.01
N LEU A 194 -10.51 -18.43 8.22
CA LEU A 194 -10.42 -17.17 7.47
C LEU A 194 -11.13 -17.21 6.11
N LEU A 195 -11.14 -18.36 5.41
CA LEU A 195 -11.77 -18.48 4.10
C LEU A 195 -13.28 -18.18 4.13
N PRO A 196 -14.08 -18.70 5.07
CA PRO A 196 -15.50 -18.37 5.17
C PRO A 196 -15.75 -16.88 5.45
N VAL A 197 -14.87 -16.23 6.22
CA VAL A 197 -14.96 -14.78 6.51
C VAL A 197 -14.73 -13.98 5.24
N MET A 198 -13.77 -14.37 4.41
CA MET A 198 -13.49 -13.72 3.13
C MET A 198 -14.63 -13.91 2.12
N GLU A 199 -15.15 -15.13 1.98
CA GLU A 199 -16.23 -15.44 1.04
C GLU A 199 -17.53 -14.71 1.41
N SER A 200 -17.95 -14.80 2.68
CA SER A 200 -19.17 -14.13 3.16
C SER A 200 -19.09 -12.61 3.02
N ASN A 201 -17.94 -12.01 3.31
CA ASN A 201 -17.76 -10.57 3.13
C ASN A 201 -17.68 -10.17 1.66
N MET A 202 -17.16 -11.01 0.78
CA MET A 202 -17.18 -10.73 -0.65
C MET A 202 -18.62 -10.74 -1.19
N GLN A 203 -19.41 -11.72 -0.78
CA GLN A 203 -20.83 -11.79 -1.12
C GLN A 203 -21.60 -10.58 -0.57
N ARG A 204 -21.39 -10.20 0.69
CA ARG A 204 -21.99 -9.01 1.32
C ARG A 204 -21.74 -7.73 0.50
N ILE A 205 -20.50 -7.48 0.10
CA ILE A 205 -20.14 -6.30 -0.70
C ILE A 205 -20.77 -6.38 -2.10
N SER A 206 -20.78 -7.55 -2.72
CA SER A 206 -21.42 -7.75 -4.02
C SER A 206 -22.92 -7.43 -3.96
N GLU A 207 -23.61 -7.86 -2.91
CA GLU A 207 -25.04 -7.56 -2.70
C GLU A 207 -25.29 -6.07 -2.48
N ASP A 208 -24.43 -5.40 -1.70
CA ASP A 208 -24.51 -3.95 -1.51
C ASP A 208 -24.35 -3.18 -2.83
N VAL A 209 -23.43 -3.61 -3.70
CA VAL A 209 -23.22 -3.01 -5.03
C VAL A 209 -24.40 -3.31 -5.95
N SER A 210 -24.93 -4.54 -5.95
CA SER A 210 -26.12 -4.89 -6.72
C SER A 210 -27.32 -4.06 -6.30
N TRP A 211 -27.54 -3.89 -4.99
CA TRP A 211 -28.62 -3.03 -4.48
C TRP A 211 -28.40 -1.57 -4.88
N LEU A 212 -27.16 -1.09 -4.87
CA LEU A 212 -26.85 0.26 -5.35
C LEU A 212 -27.31 0.44 -6.81
N VAL A 213 -27.00 -0.52 -7.69
CA VAL A 213 -27.44 -0.49 -9.10
C VAL A 213 -28.97 -0.47 -9.20
N GLU A 214 -29.66 -1.33 -8.45
CA GLU A 214 -31.12 -1.39 -8.42
C GLU A 214 -31.76 -0.10 -7.89
N LYS A 215 -31.12 0.62 -6.97
CA LYS A 215 -31.62 1.89 -6.44
C LYS A 215 -31.70 3.01 -7.48
N PHE A 216 -30.96 2.90 -8.60
CA PHE A 216 -31.06 3.83 -9.72
C PHE A 216 -32.22 3.51 -10.69
N ASP A 217 -32.90 2.36 -10.54
CA ASP A 217 -34.15 2.10 -11.23
C ASP A 217 -35.27 3.01 -10.66
N TYR A 218 -36.04 3.64 -11.54
CA TYR A 218 -37.14 4.53 -11.18
C TYR A 218 -38.18 3.86 -10.25
N ARG A 219 -38.34 2.54 -10.35
CA ARG A 219 -39.25 1.74 -9.50
C ARG A 219 -38.80 1.71 -8.05
N ASN A 220 -37.50 1.85 -7.81
CA ASN A 220 -36.88 1.76 -6.48
C ASN A 220 -36.55 3.13 -5.89
N LYS A 221 -37.02 4.23 -6.50
CA LYS A 221 -36.70 5.60 -6.06
C LYS A 221 -36.96 5.81 -4.56
N ASP A 222 -38.11 5.35 -4.08
CA ASP A 222 -38.54 5.51 -2.69
C ASP A 222 -38.15 4.32 -1.79
N ALA A 223 -37.48 3.30 -2.33
CA ALA A 223 -36.98 2.17 -1.55
C ALA A 223 -35.80 2.57 -0.65
N ASP A 224 -35.63 1.88 0.48
CA ASP A 224 -34.55 2.14 1.43
C ASP A 224 -33.17 1.82 0.82
N TRP A 225 -32.15 2.62 1.15
CA TRP A 225 -30.80 2.43 0.61
C TRP A 225 -30.06 1.24 1.21
N LYS A 226 -30.54 0.66 2.31
CA LYS A 226 -29.85 -0.37 3.10
C LYS A 226 -28.40 0.08 3.36
N SER A 227 -27.45 -0.84 3.20
CA SER A 227 -26.01 -0.59 3.27
C SER A 227 -25.39 -0.09 1.96
N SER A 228 -26.16 0.21 0.90
CA SER A 228 -25.58 0.44 -0.44
C SER A 228 -24.96 1.82 -0.70
N ARG A 229 -25.19 2.80 0.18
CA ARG A 229 -24.78 4.21 -0.05
C ARG A 229 -23.29 4.39 -0.28
N ASP A 230 -22.48 3.58 0.38
CA ASP A 230 -21.02 3.59 0.35
C ASP A 230 -20.44 2.33 -0.33
N ALA A 231 -21.28 1.57 -1.04
CA ALA A 231 -20.89 0.29 -1.63
C ALA A 231 -19.78 0.42 -2.67
N ILE A 232 -19.71 1.53 -3.41
CA ILE A 232 -18.65 1.76 -4.42
C ILE A 232 -17.28 1.80 -3.75
N GLN A 233 -17.10 2.65 -2.74
CA GLN A 233 -15.80 2.79 -2.09
C GLN A 233 -15.40 1.54 -1.31
N ARG A 234 -16.34 0.87 -0.65
CA ARG A 234 -16.06 -0.40 0.05
C ARG A 234 -15.75 -1.53 -0.93
N GLY A 235 -16.44 -1.59 -2.07
CA GLY A 235 -16.16 -2.52 -3.17
C GLY A 235 -14.76 -2.34 -3.74
N MET A 236 -14.39 -1.10 -4.07
CA MET A 236 -13.05 -0.78 -4.56
C MET A 236 -11.97 -1.11 -3.52
N GLN A 237 -12.16 -0.72 -2.26
CA GLN A 237 -11.25 -1.07 -1.16
C GLN A 237 -11.11 -2.59 -0.99
N LYS A 238 -12.21 -3.34 -1.07
CA LYS A 238 -12.15 -4.80 -0.92
C LYS A 238 -11.37 -5.47 -2.06
N LEU A 239 -11.53 -4.99 -3.28
CA LEU A 239 -10.88 -5.59 -4.45
C LEU A 239 -9.41 -5.19 -4.61
N LYS A 240 -9.05 -3.94 -4.27
CA LYS A 240 -7.72 -3.37 -4.57
C LYS A 240 -7.02 -2.71 -3.39
N GLY A 241 -7.65 -2.66 -2.23
CA GLY A 241 -7.14 -1.96 -1.05
C GLY A 241 -7.29 -0.45 -1.12
N GLY A 242 -6.74 0.25 -0.11
CA GLY A 242 -6.76 1.70 0.00
C GLY A 242 -8.13 2.30 0.34
N TYR A 243 -8.24 3.62 0.24
CA TYR A 243 -9.44 4.39 0.58
C TYR A 243 -9.79 5.35 -0.55
N PRO A 244 -10.55 4.90 -1.56
CA PRO A 244 -10.83 5.73 -2.75
C PRO A 244 -11.72 6.94 -2.45
N ALA A 245 -12.49 6.90 -1.35
CA ALA A 245 -13.32 8.01 -0.90
C ALA A 245 -12.67 8.91 0.16
N ASP A 246 -11.44 8.60 0.59
CA ASP A 246 -10.77 9.45 1.57
C ASP A 246 -10.46 10.82 0.97
N PRO A 247 -10.67 11.91 1.72
CA PRO A 247 -10.17 13.20 1.31
C PRO A 247 -8.63 13.15 1.25
N ALA A 248 -8.06 14.01 0.42
CA ALA A 248 -6.62 14.24 0.43
C ALA A 248 -6.15 14.57 1.86
N TYR A 249 -5.17 13.82 2.35
CA TYR A 249 -4.54 14.09 3.63
C TYR A 249 -3.74 15.39 3.54
N LYS A 250 -3.88 16.27 4.54
CA LYS A 250 -3.29 17.61 4.53
C LYS A 250 -2.55 17.85 5.83
N MET A 251 -1.55 18.72 5.76
CA MET A 251 -0.82 19.20 6.92
C MET A 251 -1.79 19.70 7.99
N SER A 252 -1.68 19.15 9.21
CA SER A 252 -2.37 19.69 10.37
C SER A 252 -1.91 21.13 10.60
N LYS A 253 -2.86 22.06 10.64
CA LYS A 253 -2.56 23.50 10.83
C LYS A 253 -2.11 23.79 12.25
#